data_AF-A0A969NVG4-F1
#
_entry.id   AF-A0A969NVG4-F1
#
_cell.length_a   1.000
_cell.length_b   1.000
_cell.length_c   1.000
_cell.angle_alpha   90.00
_cell.angle_beta   90.00
_cell.angle_gamma   90.00
#
_symmetry.space_group_name_H-M   'P 1'
#
loop_
_entity.id
_entity.type
_entity.pdbx_description
1 polymer ?
#
loop_
_entity_poly.entity_id
_entity_poly.type
_entity_poly.pdbx_seq_one_letter_code
_entity_poly.pdbx_strand_id
1 'polypeptide(L)'
;DAPTVETAIANQIATEDIEFSFTLPIDTFNDVDAGDNLTYTATLADGSELPDWLTFDTETRTFGGTPVNENIGILSVRVTATDNDSESVSDTFELEVVNVNDTPTVKTAIANQIATEDEVFNFTLAEDTFNDVDAGDSLTYSATLSNGSELPNWLSFNADTRTFSGIPVNEDVGNLSIIVTATDQSGETISNTFELTVENVNDAPILETAIANQTAIEDSGFSFTFPENTFKDVDIRDVLTYTATLADGSELPSWLSFNAETRTFNGTPVNENVGTLSIKITATDNDGESVSNTFDLEAININDTPTIENALVNQIATEDEAFSFTLAEKYL
;
A
#
# COMPACT_ATOMS: atom_id res chain seq x y z
N ASP A 1 -28.90 29.97 68.87
CA ASP A 1 -27.67 30.72 68.53
C ASP A 1 -27.30 30.18 67.17
N ALA A 2 -26.77 31.00 66.26
CA ALA A 2 -26.42 30.47 64.94
C ALA A 2 -25.40 29.30 65.08
N PRO A 3 -25.49 28.27 64.22
CA PRO A 3 -24.55 27.17 64.24
C PRO A 3 -23.11 27.67 63.98
N THR A 4 -22.11 26.91 64.42
CA THR A 4 -20.69 27.23 64.23
C THR A 4 -19.92 26.10 63.55
N VAL A 5 -18.86 26.44 62.81
CA VAL A 5 -17.89 25.44 62.33
C VAL A 5 -17.02 25.01 63.50
N GLU A 6 -17.10 23.75 63.90
CA GLU A 6 -16.31 23.18 64.99
C GLU A 6 -15.03 22.54 64.43
N THR A 7 -15.15 21.80 63.32
CA THR A 7 -14.02 21.20 62.61
C THR A 7 -14.12 21.52 61.13
N ALA A 8 -13.08 22.16 60.58
CA ALA A 8 -13.02 22.45 59.16
C ALA A 8 -13.00 21.16 58.32
N ILE A 9 -13.66 21.18 57.16
CA ILE A 9 -13.69 20.08 56.21
C ILE A 9 -12.32 20.01 55.54
N ALA A 10 -11.67 18.85 55.62
CA ALA A 10 -10.39 18.64 54.95
C ALA A 10 -10.59 18.60 53.43
N ASN A 11 -9.60 19.08 52.69
CA ASN A 11 -9.54 18.91 51.23
C ASN A 11 -9.63 17.42 50.87
N GLN A 12 -10.31 17.14 49.76
CA GLN A 12 -10.57 15.79 49.26
C GLN A 12 -9.92 15.61 47.90
N ILE A 13 -9.66 14.36 47.55
CA ILE A 13 -9.18 13.98 46.23
C ILE A 13 -10.17 12.94 45.67
N ALA A 14 -10.67 13.18 44.47
CA ALA A 14 -11.34 12.18 43.66
C ALA A 14 -10.42 11.78 42.51
N THR A 15 -10.57 10.54 42.05
CA THR A 15 -9.85 10.05 40.88
C THR A 15 -10.87 9.89 39.77
N GLU A 16 -10.53 10.44 38.61
CA GLU A 16 -11.33 10.33 37.39
C GLU A 16 -11.55 8.85 37.04
N ASP A 17 -12.75 8.55 36.53
CA ASP A 17 -13.28 7.20 36.28
C ASP A 17 -13.40 6.27 37.51
N ILE A 18 -13.20 6.79 38.71
CA ILE A 18 -13.36 6.06 39.97
C ILE A 18 -14.50 6.67 40.81
N GLU A 19 -15.34 5.80 41.38
CA GLU A 19 -16.40 6.21 42.29
C GLU A 19 -15.81 6.92 43.52
N PHE A 20 -16.16 8.19 43.69
CA PHE A 20 -15.86 9.02 44.83
C PHE A 20 -16.97 8.89 45.89
N SER A 21 -16.57 8.72 47.15
CA SER A 21 -17.49 8.76 48.29
C SER A 21 -16.83 9.41 49.49
N PHE A 22 -17.49 10.44 50.04
CA PHE A 22 -17.02 11.17 51.22
C PHE A 22 -18.17 11.55 52.13
N THR A 23 -18.17 11.05 53.36
CA THR A 23 -19.17 11.41 54.38
C THR A 23 -18.64 12.50 55.30
N LEU A 24 -19.41 13.57 55.45
CA LEU A 24 -19.09 14.67 56.35
C LEU A 24 -18.93 14.16 57.79
N PRO A 25 -17.85 14.50 58.50
CA PRO A 25 -17.71 14.20 59.92
C PRO A 25 -18.90 14.73 60.73
N ILE A 26 -19.36 13.95 61.70
CA ILE A 26 -20.50 14.32 62.56
C ILE A 26 -20.27 15.62 63.32
N ASP A 27 -19.01 15.94 63.63
CA ASP A 27 -18.60 17.09 64.44
C ASP A 27 -18.10 18.28 63.57
N THR A 28 -18.44 18.35 62.28
CA THR A 28 -18.06 19.49 61.43
C THR A 28 -18.77 20.78 61.86
N PHE A 29 -20.08 20.68 62.11
CA PHE A 29 -20.93 21.81 62.50
C PHE A 29 -21.63 21.48 63.81
N ASN A 30 -21.70 22.47 64.71
CA ASN A 30 -22.36 22.33 66.00
C ASN A 30 -23.31 23.50 66.25
N ASP A 31 -24.44 23.20 66.89
CA ASP A 31 -25.32 24.19 67.48
C ASP A 31 -25.34 24.02 69.01
N VAL A 32 -25.29 25.12 69.75
CA VAL A 32 -25.28 25.09 71.23
C VAL A 32 -26.69 24.99 71.81
N ASP A 33 -27.73 25.27 71.03
CA ASP A 33 -29.10 25.22 71.49
C ASP A 33 -29.66 23.79 71.54
N ALA A 34 -30.17 23.45 72.72
CA ALA A 34 -30.59 22.09 73.01
C ALA A 34 -31.87 21.72 72.24
N GLY A 35 -31.75 20.72 71.35
CA GLY A 35 -32.87 20.21 70.56
C GLY A 35 -32.87 20.68 69.12
N ASP A 36 -31.86 21.46 68.70
CA ASP A 36 -31.71 21.85 67.31
C ASP A 36 -31.18 20.73 66.43
N ASN A 37 -31.76 20.66 65.23
CA ASN A 37 -31.37 19.73 64.18
C ASN A 37 -30.81 20.55 63.02
N LEU A 38 -29.59 20.24 62.61
CA LEU A 38 -28.98 20.88 61.45
C LEU A 38 -29.48 20.25 60.16
N THR A 39 -29.91 21.10 59.24
CA THR A 39 -30.15 20.75 57.84
C THR A 39 -28.95 21.17 56.99
N TYR A 40 -28.59 20.35 56.01
CA TYR A 40 -27.38 20.55 55.21
C TYR A 40 -27.72 20.82 53.75
N THR A 41 -26.97 21.72 53.14
CA THR A 41 -26.96 21.93 51.69
C THR A 41 -25.52 22.01 51.20
N ALA A 42 -25.29 21.65 49.94
CA ALA A 42 -23.99 21.75 49.30
C ALA A 42 -24.11 22.46 47.95
N THR A 43 -23.20 23.39 47.69
CA THR A 43 -23.08 24.16 46.44
C THR A 43 -21.59 24.33 46.13
N LEU A 44 -21.26 24.90 44.97
CA LEU A 44 -19.92 25.46 44.80
C LEU A 44 -19.75 26.73 45.65
N ALA A 45 -18.51 27.13 45.92
CA ALA A 45 -18.19 28.28 46.75
C ALA A 45 -18.63 29.62 46.13
N ASP A 46 -18.82 29.68 44.82
CA ASP A 46 -19.41 30.84 44.13
C ASP A 46 -20.95 30.88 44.21
N GLY A 47 -21.57 29.84 44.77
CA GLY A 47 -23.01 29.69 44.94
C GLY A 47 -23.72 28.98 43.79
N SER A 48 -23.02 28.50 42.76
CA SER A 48 -23.64 27.66 41.73
C SER A 48 -23.97 26.26 42.26
N GLU A 49 -24.83 25.55 41.53
CA GLU A 49 -25.10 24.14 41.80
C GLU A 49 -23.82 23.29 41.65
N LEU A 50 -23.79 22.14 42.33
CA LEU A 50 -22.74 21.14 42.13
C LEU A 50 -22.79 20.61 40.69
N PRO A 51 -21.66 20.24 40.09
CA PRO A 51 -21.66 19.62 38.78
C PRO A 51 -22.41 18.28 38.80
N ASP A 52 -22.99 17.88 37.66
CA ASP A 52 -23.89 16.71 37.54
C ASP A 52 -23.29 15.40 38.09
N TRP A 53 -21.96 15.25 38.05
CA TRP A 53 -21.28 14.07 38.55
C TRP A 53 -21.21 13.99 40.08
N LEU A 54 -21.28 15.13 40.79
CA LEU A 54 -21.10 15.21 42.25
C LEU A 54 -22.44 15.48 42.94
N THR A 55 -22.94 14.47 43.64
CA THR A 55 -24.18 14.56 44.41
C THR A 55 -23.90 14.67 45.90
N PHE A 56 -24.79 15.31 46.65
CA PHE A 56 -24.74 15.36 48.11
C PHE A 56 -26.07 14.87 48.68
N ASP A 57 -26.04 13.71 49.34
CA ASP A 57 -27.18 13.19 50.09
C ASP A 57 -27.23 13.88 51.46
N THR A 58 -28.27 14.70 51.67
CA THR A 58 -28.44 15.48 52.90
C THR A 58 -28.82 14.63 54.12
N GLU A 59 -29.41 13.45 53.92
CA GLU A 59 -29.80 12.55 55.01
C GLU A 59 -28.59 11.81 55.57
N THR A 60 -27.70 11.35 54.68
CA THR A 60 -26.47 10.62 55.06
C THR A 60 -25.25 11.54 55.23
N ARG A 61 -25.34 12.78 54.71
CA ARG A 61 -24.25 13.78 54.59
C ARG A 61 -23.08 13.25 53.78
N THR A 62 -23.39 12.48 52.75
CA THR A 62 -22.42 11.81 51.91
C THR A 62 -22.40 12.47 50.53
N PHE A 63 -21.21 12.90 50.12
CA PHE A 63 -20.91 13.18 48.73
C PHE A 63 -20.67 11.88 47.98
N GLY A 64 -21.23 11.76 46.78
CA GLY A 64 -21.08 10.60 45.92
C GLY A 64 -21.08 10.98 44.44
N GLY A 65 -20.29 10.28 43.63
CA GLY A 65 -20.16 10.60 42.21
C GLY A 65 -19.03 9.86 41.50
N THR A 66 -19.02 9.90 40.17
CA THR A 66 -17.88 9.43 39.37
C THR A 66 -17.49 10.55 38.40
N PRO A 67 -16.37 11.25 38.63
CA PRO A 67 -15.91 12.29 37.72
C PRO A 67 -15.34 11.67 36.43
N VAL A 68 -15.48 12.38 35.31
CA VAL A 68 -14.91 12.03 33.98
C VAL A 68 -13.83 13.05 33.57
N ASN A 69 -13.13 12.90 32.44
CA ASN A 69 -12.03 13.81 32.07
C ASN A 69 -12.46 15.30 32.02
N GLU A 70 -13.71 15.61 31.66
CA GLU A 70 -14.23 16.99 31.68
C GLU A 70 -14.25 17.62 33.09
N ASN A 71 -14.08 16.81 34.14
CA ASN A 71 -14.16 17.21 35.54
C ASN A 71 -12.79 17.35 36.22
N ILE A 72 -11.69 17.06 35.51
CA ILE A 72 -10.33 17.19 36.04
C ILE A 72 -10.06 18.63 36.49
N GLY A 73 -9.41 18.77 37.65
CA GLY A 73 -9.06 20.06 38.23
C GLY A 73 -9.58 20.20 39.65
N ILE A 74 -9.71 21.44 40.13
CA ILE A 74 -10.06 21.73 41.52
C ILE A 74 -11.44 22.37 41.58
N LEU A 75 -12.35 21.75 42.34
CA LEU A 75 -13.63 22.33 42.73
C LEU A 75 -13.54 22.90 44.14
N SER A 76 -14.05 24.12 44.34
CA SER A 76 -14.25 24.66 45.69
C SER A 76 -15.70 24.42 46.11
N VAL A 77 -15.89 23.48 47.03
CA VAL A 77 -17.21 23.03 47.48
C VAL A 77 -17.56 23.70 48.80
N ARG A 78 -18.76 24.27 48.90
CA ARG A 78 -19.32 24.86 50.12
C ARG A 78 -20.38 23.93 50.69
N VAL A 79 -20.27 23.62 51.98
CA VAL A 79 -21.33 22.98 52.77
C VAL A 79 -21.91 24.01 53.72
N THR A 80 -23.23 24.15 53.73
CA THR A 80 -23.95 25.06 54.63
C THR A 80 -24.83 24.26 55.57
N ALA A 81 -24.66 24.47 56.88
CA ALA A 81 -25.52 23.94 57.92
C ALA A 81 -26.47 25.05 58.39
N THR A 82 -27.76 24.73 58.46
CA THR A 82 -28.83 25.66 58.88
C THR A 82 -29.61 25.07 60.04
N ASP A 83 -29.83 25.85 61.09
CA ASP A 83 -30.61 25.46 62.26
C ASP A 83 -32.14 25.59 62.03
N ASN A 84 -32.92 25.34 63.08
CA ASN A 84 -34.38 25.45 63.03
C ASN A 84 -34.89 26.90 62.92
N ASP A 85 -34.09 27.87 63.37
CA ASP A 85 -34.39 29.30 63.35
C ASP A 85 -33.94 29.96 62.02
N SER A 86 -33.44 29.17 61.07
CA SER A 86 -32.95 29.58 59.75
C SER A 86 -31.65 30.40 59.78
N GLU A 87 -30.90 30.36 60.87
CA GLU A 87 -29.53 30.86 60.91
C GLU A 87 -28.59 29.79 60.35
N SER A 88 -27.49 30.23 59.72
CA SER A 88 -26.63 29.30 58.97
C SER A 88 -25.15 29.62 59.09
N VAL A 89 -24.34 28.58 58.97
CA VAL A 89 -22.88 28.67 58.85
C VAL A 89 -22.41 27.79 57.71
N SER A 90 -21.33 28.20 57.05
CA SER A 90 -20.76 27.43 55.94
C SER A 90 -19.27 27.19 56.14
N ASP A 91 -18.81 26.05 55.64
CA ASP A 91 -17.39 25.79 55.45
C ASP A 91 -17.11 25.37 54.00
N THR A 92 -15.87 25.57 53.56
CA THR A 92 -15.44 25.27 52.19
C THR A 92 -14.22 24.36 52.18
N PHE A 93 -14.22 23.38 51.28
CA PHE A 93 -13.05 22.54 51.01
C PHE A 93 -12.75 22.48 49.52
N GLU A 94 -11.50 22.17 49.19
CA GLU A 94 -11.11 21.88 47.81
C GLU A 94 -11.26 20.38 47.54
N LEU A 95 -11.92 20.05 46.43
CA LEU A 95 -11.99 18.71 45.86
C LEU A 95 -11.16 18.70 44.58
N GLU A 96 -9.98 18.08 44.63
CA GLU A 96 -9.11 17.88 43.47
C GLU A 96 -9.53 16.58 42.75
N VAL A 97 -9.92 16.68 41.49
CA VAL A 97 -10.12 15.55 40.59
C VAL A 97 -8.82 15.33 39.83
N VAL A 98 -8.17 14.19 40.11
CA VAL A 98 -6.92 13.79 39.44
C VAL A 98 -7.21 12.91 38.24
N ASN A 99 -6.49 13.17 37.14
CA ASN A 99 -6.59 12.40 35.89
C ASN A 99 -6.06 10.97 36.05
N VAL A 100 -6.70 10.01 35.39
CA VAL A 100 -6.15 8.68 35.07
C VAL A 100 -5.96 8.61 33.56
N ASN A 101 -4.96 7.88 33.09
CA ASN A 101 -4.73 7.75 31.65
C ASN A 101 -5.78 6.82 31.02
N ASP A 102 -6.39 7.29 29.94
CA ASP A 102 -7.26 6.55 29.05
C ASP A 102 -6.48 6.06 27.83
N THR A 103 -6.86 4.89 27.30
CA THR A 103 -6.26 4.42 26.04
C THR A 103 -6.82 5.23 24.86
N PRO A 104 -5.98 5.62 23.87
CA PRO A 104 -6.45 6.28 22.66
C PRO A 104 -7.53 5.47 21.93
N THR A 105 -8.36 6.16 21.15
CA THR A 105 -9.44 5.54 20.36
C THR A 105 -9.33 5.87 18.87
N VAL A 106 -9.86 4.99 18.02
CA VAL A 106 -10.07 5.30 16.59
C VAL A 106 -11.35 6.10 16.46
N LYS A 107 -11.23 7.34 16.01
CA LYS A 107 -12.38 8.24 15.82
C LYS A 107 -12.89 8.21 14.38
N THR A 108 -11.98 8.20 13.40
CA THR A 108 -12.30 8.08 11.98
C THR A 108 -11.44 6.98 11.35
N ALA A 109 -12.07 5.96 10.77
CA ALA A 109 -11.34 4.89 10.07
C ALA A 109 -10.59 5.42 8.85
N ILE A 110 -9.40 4.89 8.59
CA ILE A 110 -8.59 5.22 7.43
C ILE A 110 -9.20 4.54 6.20
N ALA A 111 -9.53 5.31 5.17
CA ALA A 111 -10.05 4.76 3.92
C ALA A 111 -8.93 4.05 3.13
N ASN A 112 -9.30 3.02 2.36
CA ASN A 112 -8.39 2.39 1.42
C ASN A 112 -7.86 3.42 0.41
N GLN A 113 -6.61 3.24 0.00
CA GLN A 113 -5.88 4.13 -0.87
C GLN A 113 -5.48 3.42 -2.16
N ILE A 114 -5.26 4.21 -3.21
CA ILE A 114 -4.73 3.73 -4.48
C ILE A 114 -3.48 4.56 -4.79
N ALA A 115 -2.40 3.88 -5.14
CA ALA A 115 -1.23 4.45 -5.78
C ALA A 115 -1.16 3.93 -7.22
N THR A 116 -0.51 4.67 -8.08
CA THR A 116 -0.18 4.25 -9.44
C THR A 116 1.33 4.09 -9.48
N GLU A 117 1.82 3.00 -10.07
CA GLU A 117 3.26 2.84 -10.25
C GLU A 117 3.86 3.97 -11.09
N ASP A 118 5.16 4.22 -10.88
CA ASP A 118 5.95 5.30 -11.47
C ASP A 118 5.45 6.73 -11.18
N GLU A 119 4.37 6.87 -10.40
CA GLU A 119 3.80 8.13 -9.98
C GLU A 119 4.05 8.41 -8.50
N VAL A 120 4.10 9.69 -8.15
CA VAL A 120 4.29 10.11 -6.75
C VAL A 120 3.03 9.81 -5.95
N PHE A 121 3.15 8.92 -4.96
CA PHE A 121 2.15 8.71 -3.94
C PHE A 121 2.35 9.68 -2.76
N ASN A 122 1.27 10.32 -2.31
CA ASN A 122 1.27 11.18 -1.13
C ASN A 122 -0.09 11.17 -0.43
N PHE A 123 -0.14 10.68 0.80
CA PHE A 123 -1.38 10.54 1.58
C PHE A 123 -1.15 10.94 3.03
N THR A 124 -1.89 11.95 3.50
CA THR A 124 -1.84 12.41 4.89
C THR A 124 -3.09 11.92 5.64
N LEU A 125 -2.89 11.32 6.82
CA LEU A 125 -3.98 10.92 7.70
C LEU A 125 -4.79 12.15 8.14
N ALA A 126 -6.09 11.96 8.30
CA ALA A 126 -6.95 13.01 8.84
C ALA A 126 -6.53 13.34 10.29
N GLU A 127 -6.68 14.61 10.68
CA GLU A 127 -6.33 15.05 12.03
C GLU A 127 -7.11 14.31 13.12
N ASP A 128 -8.31 13.86 12.81
CA ASP A 128 -9.26 13.18 13.69
C ASP A 128 -9.32 11.66 13.49
N THR A 129 -8.31 11.05 12.86
CA THR A 129 -8.24 9.59 12.72
C THR A 129 -8.18 8.91 14.10
N PHE A 130 -7.35 9.43 15.01
CA PHE A 130 -7.19 8.95 16.37
C PHE A 130 -7.49 10.08 17.35
N ASN A 131 -8.02 9.73 18.52
CA ASN A 131 -8.35 10.70 19.57
C ASN A 131 -7.96 10.14 20.93
N ASP A 132 -7.37 11.01 21.74
CA ASP A 132 -7.22 10.79 23.17
C ASP A 132 -8.14 11.76 23.93
N VAL A 133 -8.75 11.29 25.01
CA VAL A 133 -9.64 12.11 25.85
C VAL A 133 -8.85 12.84 26.95
N ASP A 134 -7.63 12.37 27.25
CA ASP A 134 -6.76 12.96 28.25
C ASP A 134 -6.29 14.37 27.86
N ALA A 135 -6.64 15.34 28.71
CA ALA A 135 -6.36 16.74 28.44
C ALA A 135 -4.84 17.03 28.45
N GLY A 136 -4.33 17.46 27.29
CA GLY A 136 -2.91 17.80 27.12
C GLY A 136 -2.05 16.61 26.70
N ASP A 137 -2.63 15.43 26.50
CA ASP A 137 -1.93 14.31 25.90
C ASP A 137 -1.64 14.57 24.40
N SER A 138 -0.58 13.94 23.91
CA SER A 138 -0.13 13.99 22.53
C SER A 138 0.12 12.59 22.01
N LEU A 139 -0.51 12.27 20.87
CA LEU A 139 -0.30 10.98 20.22
C LEU A 139 0.98 10.97 19.37
N THR A 140 1.73 9.89 19.46
CA THR A 140 2.79 9.54 18.51
C THR A 140 2.31 8.44 17.56
N TYR A 141 2.87 8.39 16.36
CA TYR A 141 2.39 7.49 15.30
C TYR A 141 3.48 6.59 14.75
N SER A 142 3.09 5.37 14.39
CA SER A 142 3.93 4.45 13.63
C SER A 142 3.09 3.71 12.58
N ALA A 143 3.75 3.16 11.57
CA ALA A 143 3.09 2.38 10.53
C ALA A 143 3.92 1.15 10.16
N THR A 144 3.24 0.02 9.97
CA THR A 144 3.82 -1.27 9.58
C THR A 144 2.88 -2.00 8.63
N LEU A 145 3.36 -3.09 8.01
CA LEU A 145 2.47 -4.01 7.33
C LEU A 145 1.70 -4.86 8.36
N SER A 146 0.52 -5.37 7.98
CA SER A 146 -0.37 -6.11 8.89
C SER A 146 0.18 -7.45 9.37
N ASN A 147 1.22 -7.97 8.72
CA ASN A 147 2.00 -9.12 9.18
C ASN A 147 3.09 -8.75 10.21
N GLY A 148 3.20 -7.47 10.58
CA GLY A 148 4.19 -6.92 11.52
C GLY A 148 5.55 -6.58 10.90
N SER A 149 5.75 -6.74 9.59
CA SER A 149 7.00 -6.31 8.94
C SER A 149 7.03 -4.80 8.71
N GLU A 150 8.22 -4.28 8.46
CA GLU A 150 8.41 -2.90 8.03
C GLU A 150 7.68 -2.63 6.71
N LEU A 151 7.38 -1.35 6.45
CA LEU A 151 6.87 -0.90 5.16
C LEU A 151 7.91 -1.20 4.06
N PRO A 152 7.47 -1.47 2.81
CA PRO A 152 8.39 -1.65 1.70
C PRO A 152 9.20 -0.37 1.46
N ASN A 153 10.40 -0.51 0.89
CA ASN A 153 11.37 0.59 0.77
C ASN A 153 10.83 1.82 0.02
N TRP A 154 9.89 1.64 -0.91
CA TRP A 154 9.30 2.74 -1.68
C TRP A 154 8.32 3.58 -0.85
N LEU A 155 7.72 3.03 0.21
CA LEU A 155 6.66 3.66 1.01
C LEU A 155 7.19 4.13 2.36
N SER A 156 7.39 5.42 2.50
CA SER A 156 7.82 6.07 3.74
C SER A 156 6.64 6.63 4.52
N PHE A 157 6.64 6.49 5.84
CA PHE A 157 5.70 7.15 6.74
C PHE A 157 6.43 8.16 7.64
N ASN A 158 6.04 9.42 7.53
CA ASN A 158 6.48 10.47 8.44
C ASN A 158 5.48 10.59 9.59
N ALA A 159 5.90 10.22 10.80
CA ALA A 159 5.05 10.24 11.99
C ALA A 159 4.64 11.66 12.43
N ASP A 160 5.52 12.64 12.28
CA ASP A 160 5.27 14.03 12.70
C ASP A 160 4.19 14.69 11.83
N THR A 161 4.20 14.41 10.53
CA THR A 161 3.22 14.93 9.58
C THR A 161 2.10 13.94 9.26
N ARG A 162 2.13 12.72 9.83
CA ARG A 162 1.23 11.59 9.55
C ARG A 162 1.05 11.34 8.05
N THR A 163 2.13 11.45 7.28
CA THR A 163 2.08 11.41 5.83
C THR A 163 2.83 10.20 5.30
N PHE A 164 2.14 9.40 4.50
CA PHE A 164 2.72 8.40 3.64
C PHE A 164 3.19 9.05 2.33
N SER A 165 4.38 8.70 1.87
CA SER A 165 4.92 9.18 0.61
C SER A 165 5.84 8.15 -0.06
N GLY A 166 5.92 8.17 -1.39
CA GLY A 166 6.70 7.20 -2.13
C GLY A 166 6.52 7.28 -3.64
N ILE A 167 7.28 6.48 -4.37
CA ILE A 167 7.07 6.19 -5.79
C ILE A 167 7.18 4.67 -5.94
N PRO A 168 6.06 3.94 -6.07
CA PRO A 168 6.10 2.50 -6.29
C PRO A 168 6.63 2.20 -7.70
N VAL A 169 7.29 1.07 -7.86
CA VAL A 169 7.73 0.54 -9.16
C VAL A 169 6.98 -0.76 -9.47
N ASN A 170 7.21 -1.34 -10.65
CA ASN A 170 6.52 -2.57 -11.07
C ASN A 170 6.65 -3.78 -10.12
N GLU A 171 7.75 -3.89 -9.37
CA GLU A 171 7.90 -4.92 -8.34
C GLU A 171 6.90 -4.73 -7.16
N ASP A 172 6.32 -3.55 -7.01
CA ASP A 172 5.40 -3.16 -5.94
C ASP A 172 3.91 -3.25 -6.35
N VAL A 173 3.60 -3.52 -7.61
CA VAL A 173 2.22 -3.66 -8.12
C VAL A 173 1.48 -4.75 -7.36
N GLY A 174 0.33 -4.40 -6.79
CA GLY A 174 -0.45 -5.31 -5.94
C GLY A 174 -1.08 -4.61 -4.75
N ASN A 175 -1.34 -5.37 -3.67
CA ASN A 175 -2.04 -4.88 -2.49
C ASN A 175 -1.15 -4.95 -1.25
N LEU A 176 -1.09 -3.86 -0.50
CA LEU A 176 -0.49 -3.78 0.82
C LEU A 176 -1.59 -3.60 1.88
N SER A 177 -1.48 -4.32 2.99
CA SER A 177 -2.34 -4.11 4.16
C SER A 177 -1.49 -3.43 5.23
N ILE A 178 -1.82 -2.18 5.52
CA ILE A 178 -1.02 -1.29 6.36
C ILE A 178 -1.74 -1.04 7.68
N ILE A 179 -1.03 -1.16 8.78
CA ILE A 179 -1.48 -0.81 10.12
C ILE A 179 -0.85 0.52 10.50
N VAL A 180 -1.67 1.48 10.93
CA VAL A 180 -1.22 2.67 11.64
C VAL A 180 -1.54 2.51 13.11
N THR A 181 -0.54 2.75 13.96
CA THR A 181 -0.69 2.70 15.42
C THR A 181 -0.47 4.08 16.00
N ALA A 182 -1.40 4.51 16.85
CA ALA A 182 -1.26 5.70 17.70
C ALA A 182 -0.94 5.26 19.13
N THR A 183 0.02 5.94 19.75
CA THR A 183 0.48 5.69 21.12
C THR A 183 0.37 6.97 21.92
N ASP A 184 -0.25 6.92 23.10
CA ASP A 184 -0.30 8.03 24.06
C ASP A 184 1.04 8.25 24.79
N GLN A 185 1.10 9.24 25.68
CA GLN A 185 2.30 9.49 26.48
C GLN A 185 2.58 8.41 27.54
N SER A 186 1.57 7.65 27.95
CA SER A 186 1.69 6.54 28.91
C SER A 186 2.14 5.22 28.28
N GLY A 187 2.14 5.14 26.94
CA GLY A 187 2.53 3.98 26.17
C GLY A 187 1.38 3.04 25.79
N GLU A 188 0.12 3.38 26.10
CA GLU A 188 -1.03 2.62 25.61
C GLU A 188 -1.26 2.92 24.13
N THR A 189 -1.84 1.95 23.41
CA THR A 189 -1.89 1.99 21.94
C THR A 189 -3.23 1.59 21.38
N ILE A 190 -3.54 2.17 20.22
CA ILE A 190 -4.63 1.73 19.35
C ILE A 190 -4.16 1.71 17.91
N SER A 191 -4.76 0.85 17.09
CA SER A 191 -4.40 0.72 15.68
C SER A 191 -5.61 0.75 14.76
N ASN A 192 -5.39 1.21 13.53
CA ASN A 192 -6.33 1.10 12.42
C ASN A 192 -5.63 0.56 11.17
N THR A 193 -6.31 -0.30 10.42
CA THR A 193 -5.77 -0.95 9.23
C THR A 193 -6.48 -0.45 7.98
N PHE A 194 -5.73 -0.20 6.92
CA PHE A 194 -6.26 0.11 5.58
C PHE A 194 -5.52 -0.66 4.49
N GLU A 195 -6.14 -0.81 3.32
CA GLU A 195 -5.48 -1.36 2.13
C GLU A 195 -4.94 -0.24 1.23
N LEU A 196 -3.73 -0.43 0.70
CA LEU A 196 -3.15 0.38 -0.36
C LEU A 196 -2.95 -0.51 -1.59
N THR A 197 -3.66 -0.22 -2.67
CA THR A 197 -3.50 -0.90 -3.97
C THR A 197 -2.56 -0.09 -4.85
N VAL A 198 -1.51 -0.71 -5.36
CA VAL A 198 -0.64 -0.15 -6.40
C VAL A 198 -1.13 -0.66 -7.74
N GLU A 199 -1.60 0.25 -8.59
CA GLU A 199 -2.06 -0.03 -9.95
C GLU A 199 -0.88 -0.02 -10.94
N ASN A 200 -0.93 -0.94 -11.90
CA ASN A 200 0.03 -1.07 -12.98
C ASN A 200 -0.21 0.00 -14.08
N VAL A 201 0.85 0.45 -14.72
CA VAL A 201 0.92 1.31 -15.90
C VAL A 201 1.81 0.60 -16.91
N ASN A 202 1.28 0.28 -18.08
CA ASN A 202 2.02 -0.48 -19.07
C ASN A 202 3.30 0.23 -19.53
N ASP A 203 4.41 -0.49 -19.45
CA ASP A 203 5.72 -0.19 -20.00
C ASP A 203 5.93 -0.95 -21.31
N ALA A 204 6.43 -0.27 -22.34
CA ALA A 204 6.73 -0.95 -23.59
C ALA A 204 7.88 -1.97 -23.43
N PRO A 205 7.85 -3.11 -24.15
CA PRO A 205 8.90 -4.10 -24.06
C PRO A 205 10.23 -3.55 -24.56
N ILE A 206 11.33 -4.11 -24.06
CA ILE A 206 12.70 -3.72 -24.44
C ILE A 206 13.46 -4.87 -25.10
N LEU A 207 14.43 -4.51 -25.94
CA LEU A 207 15.43 -5.44 -26.46
C LEU A 207 16.54 -5.63 -25.42
N GLU A 208 16.59 -6.80 -24.80
CA GLU A 208 17.60 -7.11 -23.78
C GLU A 208 18.86 -7.70 -24.40
N THR A 209 18.71 -8.65 -25.34
CA THR A 209 19.85 -9.26 -26.05
C THR A 209 19.58 -9.30 -27.55
N ALA A 210 20.45 -8.65 -28.33
CA ALA A 210 20.35 -8.68 -29.79
C ALA A 210 20.58 -10.10 -30.34
N ILE A 211 19.80 -10.48 -31.36
CA ILE A 211 19.97 -11.76 -32.05
C ILE A 211 21.20 -11.67 -32.96
N ALA A 212 22.13 -12.62 -32.82
CA ALA A 212 23.29 -12.72 -33.70
C ALA A 212 22.90 -13.20 -35.10
N ASN A 213 23.67 -12.78 -36.11
CA ASN A 213 23.52 -13.26 -37.48
C ASN A 213 23.66 -14.80 -37.55
N GLN A 214 22.87 -15.40 -38.44
CA GLN A 214 22.75 -16.83 -38.62
C GLN A 214 23.17 -17.23 -40.04
N THR A 215 23.47 -18.50 -40.23
CA THR A 215 23.76 -19.09 -41.54
C THR A 215 22.91 -20.34 -41.77
N ALA A 216 22.32 -20.47 -42.94
CA ALA A 216 21.70 -21.69 -43.42
C ALA A 216 22.53 -22.27 -44.57
N ILE A 217 22.54 -23.59 -44.73
CA ILE A 217 23.21 -24.26 -45.85
C ILE A 217 22.11 -24.65 -46.83
N GLU A 218 22.30 -24.32 -48.10
CA GLU A 218 21.46 -24.79 -49.20
C GLU A 218 21.25 -26.32 -49.12
N ASP A 219 20.04 -26.76 -49.43
CA ASP A 219 19.60 -28.15 -49.42
C ASP A 219 19.68 -28.85 -48.05
N SER A 220 19.93 -28.09 -46.97
CA SER A 220 19.99 -28.59 -45.61
C SER A 220 18.88 -28.00 -44.74
N GLY A 221 18.34 -28.81 -43.83
CA GLY A 221 17.38 -28.34 -42.84
C GLY A 221 18.00 -27.28 -41.92
N PHE A 222 17.42 -26.09 -41.91
CA PHE A 222 17.72 -25.00 -40.99
C PHE A 222 16.72 -25.02 -39.83
N SER A 223 17.22 -24.88 -38.61
CA SER A 223 16.41 -24.69 -37.41
C SER A 223 17.13 -23.75 -36.44
N PHE A 224 16.47 -22.69 -36.02
CA PHE A 224 17.02 -21.70 -35.11
C PHE A 224 15.94 -21.19 -34.15
N THR A 225 16.16 -21.33 -32.85
CA THR A 225 15.32 -20.71 -31.81
C THR A 225 16.08 -19.55 -31.19
N PHE A 226 15.52 -18.35 -31.23
CA PHE A 226 16.12 -17.22 -30.51
C PHE A 226 15.87 -17.35 -28.99
N PRO A 227 16.81 -16.88 -28.14
CA PRO A 227 16.71 -17.01 -26.69
C PRO A 227 15.46 -16.32 -26.10
N GLU A 228 14.90 -16.89 -25.05
CA GLU A 228 13.73 -16.33 -24.35
C GLU A 228 13.95 -14.90 -23.85
N ASN A 229 15.15 -14.59 -23.36
CA ASN A 229 15.55 -13.28 -22.87
C ASN A 229 16.03 -12.32 -23.97
N THR A 230 15.64 -12.55 -25.23
CA THR A 230 15.91 -11.59 -26.32
C THR A 230 15.14 -10.30 -26.08
N PHE A 231 13.86 -10.43 -25.72
CA PHE A 231 12.98 -9.31 -25.37
C PHE A 231 12.51 -9.48 -23.94
N LYS A 232 12.32 -8.38 -23.23
CA LYS A 232 11.83 -8.38 -21.87
C LYS A 232 10.77 -7.30 -21.73
N ASP A 233 9.73 -7.65 -21.01
CA ASP A 233 8.80 -6.68 -20.44
C ASP A 233 9.01 -6.63 -18.94
N VAL A 234 8.88 -5.45 -18.34
CA VAL A 234 8.94 -5.32 -16.89
C VAL A 234 7.59 -5.67 -16.28
N ASP A 235 6.49 -5.37 -16.96
CA ASP A 235 5.13 -5.47 -16.42
C ASP A 235 4.80 -6.85 -15.85
N ILE A 236 4.24 -6.86 -14.63
CA ILE A 236 3.92 -8.12 -13.98
C ILE A 236 2.74 -8.82 -14.70
N ARG A 237 2.95 -10.09 -15.03
CA ARG A 237 2.00 -10.97 -15.79
C ARG A 237 1.92 -10.65 -17.28
N ASP A 238 2.77 -9.79 -17.79
CA ASP A 238 2.78 -9.52 -19.21
C ASP A 238 3.36 -10.67 -20.04
N VAL A 239 2.80 -10.85 -21.23
CA VAL A 239 3.11 -11.98 -22.12
C VAL A 239 3.42 -11.46 -23.50
N LEU A 240 4.69 -11.55 -23.87
CA LEU A 240 5.13 -11.11 -25.19
C LEU A 240 4.66 -12.06 -26.29
N THR A 241 4.04 -11.47 -27.32
CA THR A 241 3.74 -12.13 -28.58
C THR A 241 4.77 -11.75 -29.63
N TYR A 242 5.11 -12.69 -30.53
CA TYR A 242 6.19 -12.50 -31.50
C TYR A 242 5.68 -12.60 -32.94
N THR A 243 6.16 -11.69 -33.78
CA THR A 243 6.00 -11.77 -35.24
C THR A 243 7.35 -11.67 -35.94
N ALA A 244 7.43 -12.24 -37.14
CA ALA A 244 8.64 -12.23 -37.96
C ALA A 244 8.32 -11.78 -39.38
N THR A 245 9.09 -10.82 -39.88
CA THR A 245 9.02 -10.30 -41.25
C THR A 245 10.44 -10.10 -41.78
N LEU A 246 10.59 -9.78 -43.06
CA LEU A 246 11.83 -9.19 -43.54
C LEU A 246 11.95 -7.75 -43.02
N ALA A 247 13.17 -7.21 -42.99
CA ALA A 247 13.44 -5.88 -42.45
C ALA A 247 12.65 -4.77 -43.16
N ASP A 248 12.34 -4.95 -44.44
CA ASP A 248 11.51 -4.05 -45.25
C ASP A 248 9.99 -4.18 -44.98
N GLY A 249 9.58 -5.11 -44.10
CA GLY A 249 8.20 -5.37 -43.73
C GLY A 249 7.48 -6.38 -44.63
N SER A 250 8.14 -6.95 -45.64
CA SER A 250 7.57 -8.02 -46.45
C SER A 250 7.51 -9.35 -45.68
N GLU A 251 6.67 -10.27 -46.16
CA GLU A 251 6.53 -11.61 -45.59
C GLU A 251 7.84 -12.41 -45.72
N LEU A 252 8.06 -13.35 -44.80
CA LEU A 252 9.16 -14.30 -44.94
C LEU A 252 9.00 -15.12 -46.23
N PRO A 253 10.10 -15.46 -46.91
CA PRO A 253 10.02 -16.31 -48.09
C PRO A 253 9.47 -17.70 -47.73
N SER A 254 8.79 -18.36 -48.67
CA SER A 254 8.06 -19.60 -48.42
C SER A 254 8.90 -20.76 -47.88
N TRP A 255 10.22 -20.72 -48.06
CA TRP A 255 11.13 -21.74 -47.52
C TRP A 255 11.40 -21.57 -46.01
N LEU A 256 11.16 -20.38 -45.45
CA LEU A 256 11.45 -20.04 -44.06
C LEU A 256 10.15 -19.77 -43.29
N SER A 257 9.85 -20.67 -42.35
CA SER A 257 8.70 -20.57 -41.45
C SER A 257 9.12 -20.08 -40.07
N PHE A 258 8.26 -19.32 -39.40
CA PHE A 258 8.44 -18.91 -38.01
C PHE A 258 7.29 -19.41 -37.15
N ASN A 259 7.62 -20.07 -36.04
CA ASN A 259 6.68 -20.44 -34.99
C ASN A 259 6.87 -19.49 -33.80
N ALA A 260 5.88 -18.63 -33.55
CA ALA A 260 5.91 -17.63 -32.49
C ALA A 260 5.90 -18.25 -31.09
N GLU A 261 5.17 -19.34 -30.87
CA GLU A 261 5.05 -20.01 -29.56
C GLU A 261 6.40 -20.63 -29.13
N THR A 262 7.14 -21.18 -30.08
CA THR A 262 8.45 -21.81 -29.80
C THR A 262 9.65 -20.92 -30.10
N ARG A 263 9.41 -19.71 -30.63
CA ARG A 263 10.43 -18.76 -31.11
C ARG A 263 11.36 -19.36 -32.17
N THR A 264 10.87 -20.34 -32.93
CA THR A 264 11.69 -21.16 -33.82
C THR A 264 11.46 -20.81 -35.28
N PHE A 265 12.56 -20.55 -35.98
CA PHE A 265 12.63 -20.56 -37.44
C PHE A 265 12.96 -21.96 -37.94
N ASN A 266 12.24 -22.43 -38.97
CA ASN A 266 12.55 -23.68 -39.65
C ASN A 266 12.43 -23.53 -41.17
N GLY A 267 13.28 -24.21 -41.93
CA GLY A 267 13.23 -24.15 -43.38
C GLY A 267 14.31 -24.97 -44.08
N THR A 268 14.25 -25.03 -45.40
CA THR A 268 15.33 -25.57 -46.24
C THR A 268 15.50 -24.64 -47.44
N PRO A 269 16.55 -23.81 -47.49
CA PRO A 269 16.79 -22.96 -48.65
C PRO A 269 17.23 -23.81 -49.85
N VAL A 270 16.76 -23.46 -51.04
CA VAL A 270 17.22 -24.03 -52.32
C VAL A 270 18.10 -23.01 -53.06
N ASN A 271 18.66 -23.39 -54.22
CA ASN A 271 19.53 -22.54 -55.03
C ASN A 271 18.98 -21.11 -55.31
N GLU A 272 17.67 -20.98 -55.52
CA GLU A 272 17.01 -19.67 -55.72
C GLU A 272 17.01 -18.77 -54.47
N ASN A 273 17.35 -19.33 -53.31
CA ASN A 273 17.34 -18.66 -52.01
C ASN A 273 18.74 -18.29 -51.50
N VAL A 274 19.80 -18.66 -52.23
CA VAL A 274 21.19 -18.29 -51.90
C VAL A 274 21.32 -16.77 -51.81
N GLY A 275 21.92 -16.29 -50.72
CA GLY A 275 22.06 -14.87 -50.42
C GLY A 275 21.70 -14.55 -48.97
N THR A 276 21.54 -13.26 -48.66
CA THR A 276 21.27 -12.78 -47.29
C THR A 276 19.85 -12.27 -47.16
N LEU A 277 19.12 -12.78 -46.17
CA LEU A 277 17.86 -12.22 -45.70
C LEU A 277 18.11 -11.37 -44.46
N SER A 278 17.58 -10.15 -44.41
CA SER A 278 17.53 -9.37 -43.18
C SER A 278 16.17 -9.59 -42.53
N ILE A 279 16.14 -10.25 -41.38
CA ILE A 279 14.93 -10.68 -40.68
C ILE A 279 14.67 -9.77 -39.50
N LYS A 280 13.44 -9.28 -39.36
CA LYS A 280 12.96 -8.47 -38.25
C LYS A 280 12.01 -9.29 -37.38
N ILE A 281 12.36 -9.43 -36.10
CA ILE A 281 11.45 -9.92 -35.05
C ILE A 281 10.86 -8.73 -34.33
N THR A 282 9.54 -8.72 -34.15
CA THR A 282 8.82 -7.76 -33.31
C THR A 282 8.22 -8.50 -32.13
N ALA A 283 8.49 -8.02 -30.92
CA ALA A 283 7.84 -8.43 -29.69
C ALA A 283 6.80 -7.38 -29.30
N THR A 284 5.59 -7.81 -28.98
CA THR A 284 4.46 -6.95 -28.62
C THR A 284 3.87 -7.41 -27.30
N ASP A 285 3.67 -6.48 -26.39
CA ASP A 285 3.05 -6.71 -25.08
C ASP A 285 1.52 -6.87 -25.18
N ASN A 286 0.85 -7.00 -24.04
CA ASN A 286 -0.61 -7.19 -24.01
C ASN A 286 -1.39 -5.92 -24.41
N ASP A 287 -0.82 -4.74 -24.21
CA ASP A 287 -1.44 -3.43 -24.52
C ASP A 287 -1.15 -2.95 -25.95
N GLY A 288 -0.26 -3.63 -26.67
CA GLY A 288 0.05 -3.42 -28.08
C GLY A 288 1.29 -2.57 -28.35
N GLU A 289 2.04 -2.15 -27.32
CA GLU A 289 3.34 -1.52 -27.49
C GLU A 289 4.39 -2.59 -27.88
N SER A 290 5.45 -2.16 -28.55
CA SER A 290 6.36 -3.13 -29.19
C SER A 290 7.79 -2.65 -29.38
N VAL A 291 8.68 -3.63 -29.46
CA VAL A 291 10.10 -3.46 -29.78
C VAL A 291 10.52 -4.45 -30.85
N SER A 292 11.58 -4.14 -31.59
CA SER A 292 12.07 -4.99 -32.67
C SER A 292 13.58 -5.22 -32.61
N ASN A 293 14.02 -6.36 -33.13
CA ASN A 293 15.42 -6.65 -33.44
C ASN A 293 15.54 -7.17 -34.88
N THR A 294 16.58 -6.73 -35.58
CA THR A 294 16.94 -7.25 -36.91
C THR A 294 18.22 -8.07 -36.86
N PHE A 295 18.26 -9.20 -37.57
CA PHE A 295 19.47 -10.01 -37.76
C PHE A 295 19.54 -10.53 -39.20
N ASP A 296 20.74 -10.84 -39.68
CA ASP A 296 20.94 -11.39 -41.02
C ASP A 296 20.97 -12.93 -40.98
N LEU A 297 20.30 -13.56 -41.94
CA LEU A 297 20.39 -14.99 -42.24
C LEU A 297 21.00 -15.17 -43.62
N GLU A 298 22.22 -15.68 -43.68
CA GLU A 298 22.93 -15.99 -44.92
C GLU A 298 22.68 -17.44 -45.35
N ALA A 299 22.02 -17.64 -46.48
CA ALA A 299 21.90 -18.93 -47.15
C ALA A 299 23.15 -19.15 -48.02
N ILE A 300 24.00 -20.08 -47.57
CA ILE A 300 25.28 -20.41 -48.20
C ILE A 300 25.07 -21.50 -49.24
N ASN A 301 25.50 -21.22 -50.46
CA ASN A 301 25.47 -22.14 -51.58
C ASN A 301 26.34 -23.38 -51.32
N ILE A 302 25.86 -24.56 -51.69
CA ILE A 302 26.64 -25.81 -51.72
C ILE A 302 26.76 -26.34 -53.15
N ASN A 303 27.77 -27.17 -53.42
CA ASN A 303 27.96 -27.68 -54.77
C ASN A 303 26.93 -28.78 -55.09
N ASP A 304 26.04 -28.49 -56.03
CA ASP A 304 25.11 -29.46 -56.58
C ASP A 304 25.72 -30.35 -57.66
N THR A 305 25.12 -31.54 -57.83
CA THR A 305 25.44 -32.39 -58.99
C THR A 305 24.86 -31.76 -60.27
N PRO A 306 25.64 -31.66 -61.36
CA PRO A 306 25.13 -31.16 -62.63
C PRO A 306 23.90 -31.94 -63.09
N THR A 307 22.88 -31.23 -63.57
CA THR A 307 21.67 -31.82 -64.14
C THR A 307 21.67 -31.66 -65.66
N ILE A 308 21.03 -32.60 -66.37
CA ILE A 308 20.84 -32.50 -67.81
C ILE A 308 19.57 -31.69 -68.06
N GLU A 309 19.71 -30.41 -68.40
CA GLU A 309 18.57 -29.52 -68.66
C GLU A 309 17.76 -29.98 -69.89
N ASN A 310 18.44 -30.47 -70.93
CA ASN A 310 17.77 -31.08 -72.07
C ASN A 310 18.42 -32.42 -72.42
N ALA A 311 17.59 -33.46 -72.47
CA ALA A 311 18.03 -34.78 -72.90
C ALA A 311 18.57 -34.72 -74.34
N LEU A 312 19.73 -35.32 -74.57
CA LEU A 312 20.27 -35.48 -75.91
C LEU A 312 19.31 -36.34 -76.73
N VAL A 313 18.83 -35.80 -77.84
CA VAL A 313 18.06 -36.56 -78.82
C VAL A 313 18.96 -37.60 -79.48
N ASN A 314 18.39 -38.77 -79.77
CA ASN A 314 19.08 -39.83 -80.49
C ASN A 314 19.61 -39.28 -81.82
N GLN A 315 20.90 -39.52 -82.08
CA GLN A 315 21.55 -39.16 -83.33
C GLN A 315 21.55 -40.37 -84.26
N ILE A 316 21.39 -40.13 -85.57
CA ILE A 316 21.50 -41.15 -86.60
C ILE A 316 22.76 -40.86 -87.39
N ALA A 317 23.61 -41.87 -87.59
CA ALA A 317 24.78 -41.80 -88.44
C ALA A 317 24.65 -42.84 -89.57
N THR A 318 25.22 -42.53 -90.73
CA THR A 318 25.24 -43.41 -91.90
C THR A 318 26.60 -44.10 -91.99
N GLU A 319 26.61 -45.38 -92.35
CA GLU A 319 27.83 -46.15 -92.57
C GLU A 319 28.73 -45.47 -93.62
N ASP A 320 30.03 -45.49 -93.38
CA ASP A 320 31.09 -44.88 -94.22
C ASP A 320 31.04 -43.35 -94.40
N GLU A 321 30.20 -42.63 -93.64
CA GLU A 321 30.18 -41.16 -93.61
C GLU A 321 30.78 -40.59 -92.31
N ALA A 322 31.46 -39.45 -92.42
CA ALA A 322 31.97 -38.74 -91.25
C ALA A 322 30.80 -38.21 -90.42
N PHE A 323 30.64 -38.74 -89.20
CA PHE A 323 29.68 -38.24 -88.23
C PHE A 323 30.31 -37.12 -87.39
N SER A 324 29.62 -35.99 -87.29
CA SER A 324 29.95 -34.92 -86.36
C SER A 324 28.71 -34.46 -85.62
N PHE A 325 28.79 -34.39 -84.31
CA PHE A 325 27.75 -33.81 -83.46
C PHE A 325 28.38 -32.74 -82.59
N THR A 326 27.73 -31.59 -82.52
CA THR A 326 28.15 -30.46 -81.69
C THR A 326 27.10 -30.25 -80.62
N LEU A 327 27.52 -30.31 -79.36
CA LEU A 327 26.71 -29.83 -78.25
C LEU A 327 26.52 -28.33 -78.44
N ALA A 328 25.27 -27.85 -78.47
CA ALA A 328 25.03 -26.41 -78.48
C ALA A 328 25.60 -25.80 -77.18
N GLU A 329 26.19 -24.60 -77.24
CA GLU A 329 26.86 -23.96 -76.08
C GLU A 329 25.95 -23.73 -74.86
N LYS A 330 24.63 -23.92 -74.99
CA LYS A 330 23.65 -23.72 -73.92
C LYS A 330 23.47 -24.96 -73.01
N TYR A 331 24.52 -25.75 -72.80
CA TYR A 331 24.49 -27.00 -72.01
C TYR A 331 25.58 -27.05 -70.92
N LEU A 332 26.11 -25.89 -70.50
CA LEU A 332 27.08 -25.74 -69.42
C LEU A 332 26.57 -24.76 -68.37
#